data_AF-A0A962UCN3-F1
#
_entry.id   AF-A0A962UCN3-F1
#
_cell.length_a   1.000
_cell.length_b   1.000
_cell.length_c   1.000
_cell.angle_alpha   90.00
_cell.angle_beta   90.00
_cell.angle_gamma   90.00
#
_symmetry.space_group_name_H-M   'P 1'
#
loop_
_entity.id
_entity.type
_entity.pdbx_description
1 polymer ?
#
loop_
_entity_poly.entity_id
_entity_poly.type
_entity_poly.pdbx_seq_one_letter_code
_entity_poly.pdbx_strand_id
1 'polypeptide(L)'
;MHPEVRQEGPGSCPKCGMALEPEGIPASATRTEYTCPMHPEIVQDEPGNCPKCGMALEPRTVTLEEEENPELKDMTRRFWIGAVLTIPLVIIAMGEFIPGVSFAWLGSP
;
A
#
# COMPACT_ATOMS: atom_id res chain seq x y z
N MET A 1 18.90 18.14 29.99
CA MET A 1 17.70 17.46 29.48
C MET A 1 16.55 17.72 30.45
N HIS A 2 15.43 18.26 29.98
CA HIS A 2 14.23 18.56 30.80
C HIS A 2 13.10 17.59 30.42
N PRO A 3 13.03 16.40 31.03
CA PRO A 3 12.09 15.35 30.64
C PRO A 3 10.62 15.73 30.90
N GLU A 4 10.35 16.73 31.75
CA GLU A 4 8.99 17.23 32.00
C GLU A 4 8.42 18.14 30.90
N VAL A 5 9.21 18.53 29.88
CA VAL A 5 8.78 19.50 28.85
C VAL A 5 8.42 18.77 27.55
N ARG A 6 7.13 18.57 27.31
CA ARG A 6 6.56 17.99 26.07
C ARG A 6 5.64 19.01 25.38
N GLN A 7 5.72 19.10 24.05
CA GLN A 7 4.91 20.02 23.24
C GLN A 7 4.38 19.28 22.00
N GLU A 8 3.16 19.64 21.54
CA GLU A 8 2.50 19.01 20.38
C GLU A 8 3.08 19.44 19.02
N GLY A 9 3.91 20.49 18.97
CA GLY A 9 4.46 21.05 17.73
C GLY A 9 5.98 21.25 17.76
N PRO A 10 6.62 21.41 16.59
CA PRO A 10 8.04 21.68 16.49
C PRO A 10 8.35 23.05 17.12
N GLY A 11 9.31 23.09 18.04
CA GLY A 11 9.63 24.32 18.74
C GLY A 11 10.84 24.21 19.65
N SER A 12 11.28 25.37 20.13
CA SER A 12 12.31 25.48 21.15
C SER A 12 11.73 25.18 22.53
N CYS A 13 12.53 24.58 23.39
CA CYS A 13 12.19 24.33 24.78
C CYS A 13 12.03 25.66 25.54
N PRO A 14 10.87 25.93 26.18
CA PRO A 14 10.63 27.18 26.92
C PRO A 14 11.51 27.35 28.17
N LYS A 15 12.16 26.27 28.66
CA LYS A 15 13.08 26.34 29.81
C LYS A 15 14.51 26.71 29.42
N CYS A 16 15.02 26.18 28.31
CA CYS A 16 16.44 26.30 27.96
C CYS A 16 16.72 26.79 26.54
N GLY A 17 15.69 27.03 25.72
CA GLY A 17 15.79 27.55 24.36
C GLY A 17 16.33 26.57 23.31
N MET A 18 16.80 25.39 23.72
CA MET A 18 17.28 24.33 22.80
C MET A 18 16.12 23.71 22.01
N ALA A 19 16.38 23.22 20.81
CA ALA A 19 15.37 22.51 19.99
C ALA A 19 14.88 21.26 20.72
N LEU A 20 13.57 21.02 20.73
CA LEU A 20 13.01 19.79 21.27
C LEU A 20 13.34 18.60 20.36
N GLU A 21 13.77 17.48 20.96
CA GLU A 21 13.81 16.20 20.26
C GLU A 21 12.37 15.74 19.97
N PRO A 22 12.10 15.18 18.78
CA PRO A 22 10.83 14.52 18.52
C PRO A 22 10.75 13.23 19.34
N GLU A 23 9.87 13.20 20.34
CA GLU A 23 9.40 11.95 20.91
C GLU A 23 8.52 11.29 19.85
N GLY A 24 9.09 10.32 19.13
CA GLY A 24 8.46 9.66 18.00
C GLY A 24 7.04 9.21 18.33
N ILE A 25 6.13 9.56 17.42
CA ILE A 25 4.83 8.91 17.22
C ILE A 25 5.01 7.41 17.50
N PRO A 26 4.15 6.76 18.32
CA PRO A 26 4.29 5.34 18.59
C PRO A 26 4.48 4.66 17.25
N ALA A 27 5.62 3.99 17.09
CA ALA A 27 5.91 3.22 15.89
C ALA A 27 4.63 2.45 15.57
N SER A 28 4.03 2.80 14.42
CA SER A 28 2.88 2.12 13.84
C SER A 28 3.05 0.64 14.13
N ALA A 29 2.01 -0.03 14.61
CA ALA A 29 2.09 -1.42 15.04
C ALA A 29 2.44 -2.31 13.83
N THR A 30 3.71 -2.36 13.48
CA THR A 30 4.26 -3.20 12.43
C THR A 30 4.20 -4.61 12.99
N ARG A 31 3.13 -5.32 12.66
CA ARG A 31 3.03 -6.74 12.96
C ARG A 31 3.90 -7.45 11.93
N THR A 32 5.07 -7.89 12.38
CA THR A 32 5.89 -8.81 11.60
C THR A 32 5.21 -10.18 11.67
N GLU A 33 4.69 -10.62 10.54
CA GLU A 33 4.23 -11.99 10.38
C GLU A 33 5.33 -12.77 9.67
N TYR A 34 5.26 -14.09 9.65
CA TYR A 34 6.25 -14.97 9.05
C TYR A 34 5.55 -15.92 8.10
N THR A 35 6.06 -16.04 6.88
CA THR A 35 5.46 -16.89 5.83
C THR A 35 6.46 -17.88 5.25
N CYS A 36 5.98 -19.04 4.80
CA CYS A 36 6.84 -20.03 4.16
C CYS A 36 6.98 -19.73 2.66
N PRO A 37 8.21 -19.67 2.10
CA PRO A 37 8.42 -19.34 0.68
C PRO A 37 7.82 -20.37 -0.28
N MET A 38 7.61 -21.61 0.17
CA MET A 38 7.01 -22.70 -0.63
C MET A 38 5.51 -22.92 -0.35
N HIS A 39 5.01 -22.42 0.78
CA HIS A 39 3.63 -22.61 1.23
C HIS A 39 3.07 -21.28 1.75
N PRO A 40 2.71 -20.34 0.85
CA PRO A 40 2.31 -18.98 1.22
C PRO A 40 1.04 -18.92 2.07
N GLU A 41 0.27 -20.00 2.13
CA GLU A 41 -0.88 -20.16 3.04
C GLU A 41 -0.49 -20.32 4.52
N ILE A 42 0.78 -20.62 4.80
CA ILE A 42 1.30 -20.73 6.17
C ILE A 42 1.79 -19.36 6.62
N VAL A 43 0.99 -18.69 7.45
CA VAL A 43 1.32 -17.42 8.11
C VAL A 43 1.37 -17.64 9.62
N GLN A 44 2.47 -17.23 10.26
CA GLN A 44 2.67 -17.32 11.71
C GLN A 44 3.09 -15.97 12.28
N ASP A 45 2.82 -15.74 13.55
CA ASP A 45 3.22 -14.51 14.24
C ASP A 45 4.65 -14.56 14.78
N GLU A 46 5.25 -15.74 14.79
CA GLU A 46 6.55 -16.01 15.39
C GLU A 46 7.50 -16.65 14.36
N PRO A 47 8.82 -16.42 14.50
CA PRO A 47 9.80 -17.11 13.69
C PRO A 47 9.79 -18.62 14.01
N GLY A 48 9.98 -19.45 12.99
CA GLY A 48 9.95 -20.89 13.16
C GLY A 48 10.16 -21.65 11.87
N ASN A 49 9.84 -22.93 11.90
CA ASN A 49 9.88 -23.80 10.73
C ASN A 49 8.45 -24.09 10.24
N CYS A 50 8.29 -24.16 8.93
CA CYS A 50 7.03 -24.52 8.30
C CYS A 50 6.64 -25.97 8.66
N PRO A 51 5.42 -26.21 9.17
CA PRO A 51 4.97 -27.55 9.56
C PRO A 51 4.75 -28.50 8.37
N LYS A 52 4.68 -27.97 7.13
CA LYS A 52 4.49 -28.77 5.91
C LYS A 52 5.81 -29.25 5.32
N CYS A 53 6.82 -28.38 5.22
CA CYS A 53 8.09 -28.70 4.54
C CYS A 53 9.33 -28.59 5.42
N GLY A 54 9.22 -28.13 6.66
CA GLY A 54 10.33 -28.01 7.59
C GLY A 54 11.32 -26.87 7.29
N MET A 55 11.10 -26.06 6.25
CA MET A 55 11.93 -24.89 5.95
C MET A 55 11.65 -23.73 6.92
N ALA A 56 12.64 -22.86 7.12
CA ALA A 56 12.48 -21.66 7.93
C ALA A 56 11.45 -20.70 7.32
N LEU A 57 10.64 -20.06 8.18
CA LEU A 57 9.72 -19.02 7.77
C LEU A 57 10.46 -17.70 7.59
N GLU A 58 10.06 -16.93 6.57
CA GLU A 58 10.61 -15.61 6.28
C GLU A 58 9.70 -14.50 6.80
N PRO A 59 10.26 -13.42 7.38
CA PRO A 59 9.47 -12.31 7.88
C PRO A 59 8.79 -11.56 6.73
N ARG A 60 7.48 -11.39 6.83
CA ARG A 60 6.67 -10.48 6.04
C ARG A 60 6.24 -9.31 6.94
N THR A 61 6.62 -8.10 6.57
CA THR A 61 6.16 -6.90 7.25
C THR A 61 4.76 -6.56 6.74
N VAL A 62 3.76 -6.67 7.61
CA VAL A 62 2.42 -6.15 7.32
C VAL A 62 2.33 -4.78 7.99
N THR A 63 2.48 -3.74 7.19
CA THR A 63 2.22 -2.37 7.63
C THR A 63 0.72 -2.15 7.61
N LEU A 64 0.08 -2.08 8.79
CA LEU A 64 -1.37 -1.85 8.94
C LEU A 64 -1.79 -0.43 8.58
N GLU A 65 -0.83 0.49 8.51
CA GLU A 65 -0.97 1.75 7.82
C GLU A 65 -0.12 1.62 6.56
N GLU A 66 -0.77 1.61 5.39
CA GLU A 66 -0.08 1.80 4.12
C GLU A 66 0.75 3.07 4.26
N GLU A 67 2.07 2.93 4.44
CA GLU A 67 2.97 4.03 4.13
C GLU A 67 2.61 4.41 2.69
N GLU A 68 1.97 5.58 2.53
CA GLU A 68 1.39 5.99 1.27
C GLU A 68 2.51 6.18 0.26
N ASN A 69 2.94 5.11 -0.41
CA ASN A 69 4.09 5.13 -1.28
C ASN A 69 3.75 6.02 -2.48
N PRO A 70 4.38 7.20 -2.60
CA PRO A 70 4.01 8.17 -3.63
C PRO A 70 4.22 7.60 -5.03
N GLU A 71 5.14 6.64 -5.19
CA GLU A 71 5.36 5.91 -6.45
C GLU A 71 4.16 5.03 -6.80
N LEU A 72 3.58 4.29 -5.84
CA LEU A 72 2.38 3.48 -6.08
C LEU A 72 1.19 4.36 -6.49
N LYS A 73 1.00 5.51 -5.81
CA LYS A 73 -0.04 6.48 -6.16
C LYS A 73 0.16 7.05 -7.56
N ASP A 74 1.39 7.41 -7.93
CA ASP A 74 1.69 7.96 -9.25
C ASP A 74 1.50 6.92 -10.37
N MET A 75 1.97 5.68 -10.16
CA MET A 75 1.77 4.58 -11.11
C MET A 75 0.28 4.23 -11.26
N THR A 76 -0.48 4.21 -10.17
CA THR A 76 -1.93 3.99 -10.19
C THR A 76 -2.65 5.09 -10.95
N ARG A 77 -2.29 6.36 -10.73
CA ARG A 77 -2.86 7.50 -11.46
C ARG A 77 -2.58 7.42 -12.96
N ARG A 78 -1.34 7.14 -13.35
CA ARG A 78 -0.95 6.98 -14.77
C ARG A 78 -1.70 5.81 -15.43
N PHE A 79 -1.82 4.69 -14.72
CA PHE A 79 -2.59 3.53 -15.18
C PHE A 79 -4.06 3.90 -15.43
N TRP A 80 -4.70 4.59 -14.48
CA TRP A 80 -6.11 4.98 -14.63
C TRP A 80 -6.34 5.99 -15.75
N ILE A 81 -5.46 6.98 -15.92
CA ILE A 81 -5.53 7.92 -17.04
C ILE A 81 -5.44 7.14 -18.37
N GLY A 82 -4.48 6.23 -18.48
CA GLY A 82 -4.33 5.36 -19.65
C GLY A 82 -5.55 4.49 -19.91
N ALA A 83 -6.09 3.85 -18.88
CA ALA A 83 -7.29 3.01 -18.96
C ALA A 83 -8.49 3.80 -19.49
N VAL A 84 -8.75 5.01 -18.95
CA VAL A 84 -9.87 5.86 -19.41
C VAL A 84 -9.72 6.24 -20.88
N LEU A 85 -8.50 6.53 -21.34
CA LEU A 85 -8.26 6.88 -22.74
C LEU A 85 -8.38 5.67 -23.68
N THR A 86 -8.03 4.46 -23.22
CA THR A 86 -8.08 3.24 -24.04
C THR A 86 -9.44 2.55 -24.03
N ILE A 87 -10.25 2.69 -22.97
CA ILE A 87 -11.57 2.07 -22.85
C ILE A 87 -12.47 2.35 -24.07
N PRO A 88 -12.65 3.61 -24.55
CA PRO A 88 -13.48 3.89 -25.71
C PRO A 88 -12.97 3.19 -26.99
N LEU A 89 -11.64 3.15 -27.19
CA LEU A 89 -11.03 2.48 -28.33
C LEU A 89 -11.29 0.96 -28.27
N VAL A 90 -11.15 0.35 -27.10
CA VAL A 90 -11.43 -1.08 -26.88
C VAL A 90 -12.90 -1.39 -27.12
N ILE A 91 -13.81 -0.54 -26.65
CA ILE A 91 -15.26 -0.69 -26.91
C ILE A 91 -15.54 -0.64 -28.41
N ILE A 92 -14.96 0.31 -29.15
CA ILE A 92 -15.16 0.40 -30.61
C ILE A 92 -14.58 -0.82 -31.32
N ALA A 93 -13.37 -1.26 -30.95
CA ALA A 93 -12.66 -2.33 -31.64
C ALA A 93 -13.18 -3.74 -31.33
N MET A 94 -13.69 -3.98 -30.11
CA MET A 94 -14.10 -5.31 -29.63
C MET A 94 -15.57 -5.41 -29.24
N GLY A 95 -16.33 -4.30 -29.29
CA GLY A 95 -17.71 -4.28 -28.82
C GLY A 95 -18.65 -5.17 -29.63
N GLU A 96 -18.38 -5.44 -30.91
CA GLU A 96 -19.22 -6.34 -31.72
C GLU A 96 -19.28 -7.78 -31.19
N PHE A 97 -18.31 -8.20 -30.37
CA PHE A 97 -18.29 -9.52 -29.72
C PHE A 97 -19.03 -9.55 -28.37
N ILE A 98 -19.52 -8.41 -27.87
CA ILE A 98 -20.25 -8.31 -26.60
C ILE A 98 -21.76 -8.39 -26.90
N PRO A 99 -22.44 -9.50 -26.55
CA PRO A 99 -23.88 -9.61 -26.76
C PRO A 99 -24.62 -8.52 -25.98
N GLY A 100 -25.24 -7.58 -26.70
CA GLY A 100 -26.02 -6.47 -26.12
C GLY A 100 -25.50 -5.06 -26.42
N VAL A 101 -24.27 -4.90 -26.94
CA VAL A 101 -23.80 -3.59 -27.43
C VAL A 101 -23.97 -3.51 -28.96
N SER A 102 -25.13 -3.05 -29.42
CA SER A 102 -25.35 -2.84 -30.85
C SER A 102 -24.90 -1.43 -31.24
N PHE A 103 -23.80 -1.31 -32.01
CA PHE A 103 -23.41 -0.04 -32.66
C PHE A 103 -24.30 0.31 -33.86
N ALA A 104 -25.48 -0.31 -33.99
CA ALA A 104 -26.45 -0.09 -35.06
C ALA A 104 -26.89 1.38 -35.23
N TRP A 105 -26.67 2.23 -34.22
CA TRP A 105 -26.96 3.67 -34.27
C TRP A 105 -25.82 4.53 -34.84
N LEU A 106 -24.60 3.99 -34.99
CA LEU A 106 -23.43 4.72 -35.50
C LEU A 106 -23.27 4.66 -37.03
N GLY A 107 -24.09 3.83 -37.71
CA GLY A 107 -23.96 3.53 -39.14
C GLY A 107 -25.23 3.70 -39.96
N SER A 108 -26.22 4.50 -39.50
CA SER A 108 -27.38 4.82 -40.33
C SER A 108 -27.02 6.01 -41.27
N PRO A 109 -27.12 5.86 -42.60
CA PRO A 109 -26.83 6.93 -43.56
C PRO A 109 -27.82 8.09 -43.51
#